data_AF-A0A3A6TFY0-F1
#
_entry.id   AF-A0A3A6TFY0-F1
#
_cell.length_a   1.000
_cell.length_b   1.000
_cell.length_c   1.000
_cell.angle_alpha   90.00
_cell.angle_beta   90.00
_cell.angle_gamma   90.00
#
_symmetry.space_group_name_H-M   'P 1'
#
loop_
_entity.id
_entity.type
_entity.pdbx_description
1 polymer ?
#
loop_
_entity_poly.entity_id
_entity_poly.type
_entity_poly.pdbx_seq_one_letter_code
_entity_poly.pdbx_strand_id
1 'polypeptide(L)'
;MSVFCNGLSQPFGYHTPDLRHLRESQKQIDSHLDLVEFKLGFEKKCLNGRVDIVNDVELMSQLSSMKDYDIKLLKKSKEECDAIVFRFKHKERLNCFTVKIHRDVFDFARVNYTSESLADKILHSKYTINVREVIQYGVGGKEYIIVFYDFIDGLTLDLSINQGLLTKDRAAELLAELCFDFWQLNFNITLTDIKDFIWSYNGSLIITDLAKLVYLTNIQFPQKNILEFRERSSRFILKQRQFQPL
;
A
#
# COMPACT_ATOMS: atom_id res chain seq x y z
N MET A 1 -44.85 13.94 -19.79
CA MET A 1 -44.17 13.85 -18.48
C MET A 1 -42.84 13.15 -18.69
N SER A 2 -41.73 13.88 -18.70
CA SER A 2 -40.38 13.28 -18.60
C SER A 2 -39.59 14.10 -17.59
N VAL A 3 -39.39 13.55 -16.40
CA VAL A 3 -38.59 14.17 -15.35
C VAL A 3 -37.14 13.76 -15.61
N PHE A 4 -36.35 14.70 -16.12
CA PHE A 4 -34.89 14.62 -16.08
C PHE A 4 -34.46 14.82 -14.62
N CYS A 5 -34.02 13.75 -13.96
CA CYS A 5 -33.37 13.85 -12.66
C CYS A 5 -31.94 14.37 -12.85
N ASN A 6 -31.80 15.70 -12.78
CA ASN A 6 -30.57 16.37 -12.40
C ASN A 6 -30.26 16.01 -10.93
N GLY A 7 -29.24 15.18 -10.71
CA GLY A 7 -28.77 14.86 -9.37
C GLY A 7 -27.26 14.63 -9.40
N LEU A 8 -26.55 15.48 -8.65
CA LEU A 8 -25.13 15.36 -8.29
C LEU A 8 -24.12 15.85 -9.34
N SER A 9 -24.06 17.17 -9.51
CA SER A 9 -22.84 17.87 -9.90
C SER A 9 -22.41 18.80 -8.76
N GLN A 10 -21.79 18.23 -7.73
CA GLN A 10 -20.78 18.97 -6.97
C GLN A 10 -19.46 18.25 -7.18
N PRO A 11 -18.45 18.91 -7.80
CA PRO A 11 -17.10 18.39 -7.79
C PRO A 11 -16.63 18.41 -6.33
N PHE A 12 -16.43 17.23 -5.74
CA PHE A 12 -15.86 17.12 -4.41
C PHE A 12 -14.43 17.70 -4.43
N GLY A 13 -14.14 18.59 -3.49
CA GLY A 13 -12.82 19.18 -3.33
C GLY A 13 -11.80 18.10 -2.99
N TYR A 14 -10.74 18.02 -3.79
CA TYR A 14 -9.60 17.15 -3.56
C TYR A 14 -8.87 17.61 -2.28
N HIS A 15 -9.05 16.89 -1.18
CA HIS A 15 -8.20 17.07 0.01
C HIS A 15 -7.01 16.12 -0.09
N THR A 16 -5.99 16.54 -0.83
CA THR A 16 -4.65 15.91 -0.78
C THR A 16 -3.85 16.65 0.31
N PRO A 17 -3.37 15.98 1.37
CA PRO A 17 -2.44 16.59 2.31
C PRO A 17 -1.20 17.09 1.54
N ASP A 18 -0.80 18.34 1.79
CA ASP A 18 0.40 18.91 1.16
C ASP A 18 1.65 18.34 1.83
N LEU A 19 2.32 17.38 1.17
CA LEU A 19 3.53 16.74 1.68
C LEU A 19 4.82 17.31 1.05
N ARG A 20 4.74 18.46 0.34
CA ARG A 20 5.86 19.04 -0.43
C ARG A 20 6.98 19.65 0.42
N HIS A 21 6.90 19.59 1.75
CA HIS A 21 7.81 20.31 2.65
C HIS A 21 9.14 19.59 2.93
N LEU A 22 9.37 18.42 2.34
CA LEU A 22 10.56 17.60 2.60
C LEU A 22 11.61 17.84 1.52
N ARG A 23 12.71 18.51 1.91
CA ARG A 23 13.92 18.86 1.11
C ARG A 23 14.14 17.95 -0.10
N GLU A 24 13.87 18.47 -1.30
CA GLU A 24 13.89 17.69 -2.52
C GLU A 24 15.31 17.47 -3.05
N SER A 25 15.69 16.20 -3.20
CA SER A 25 16.75 15.79 -4.11
C SER A 25 16.22 15.74 -5.55
N GLN A 26 17.06 15.93 -6.58
CA GLN A 26 16.66 15.83 -8.01
C GLN A 26 15.90 14.52 -8.31
N LYS A 27 16.28 13.42 -7.64
CA LYS A 27 15.60 12.11 -7.75
C LYS A 27 14.13 12.14 -7.28
N GLN A 28 13.80 12.96 -6.29
CA GLN A 28 12.42 13.15 -5.82
C GLN A 28 11.62 14.02 -6.79
N ILE A 29 12.24 15.04 -7.40
CA ILE A 29 11.60 15.91 -8.42
C ILE A 29 11.23 15.09 -9.67
N ASP A 30 12.16 14.31 -10.22
CA ASP A 30 11.91 13.47 -11.39
C ASP A 30 10.82 12.42 -11.10
N SER A 31 10.87 11.86 -9.88
CA SER A 31 9.86 10.92 -9.39
C SER A 31 8.48 11.55 -9.17
N HIS A 32 8.42 12.85 -8.87
CA HIS A 32 7.18 13.60 -8.74
C HIS A 32 6.56 13.93 -10.09
N LEU A 33 7.38 14.35 -11.07
CA LEU A 33 6.92 14.61 -12.44
C LEU A 33 6.31 13.36 -13.11
N ASP A 34 6.95 12.21 -12.94
CA ASP A 34 6.41 10.93 -13.43
C ASP A 34 5.05 10.57 -12.84
N LEU A 35 4.85 10.87 -11.55
CA LEU A 35 3.59 10.63 -10.86
C LEU A 35 2.50 11.58 -11.37
N VAL A 36 2.83 12.86 -11.59
CA VAL A 36 1.89 13.87 -12.11
C VAL A 36 1.45 13.53 -13.54
N GLU A 37 2.41 13.21 -14.43
CA GLU A 37 2.10 12.79 -15.80
C GLU A 37 1.27 11.51 -15.85
N PHE A 38 1.63 10.52 -15.02
CA PHE A 38 0.84 9.30 -14.86
C PHE A 38 -0.59 9.63 -14.43
N LYS A 39 -0.75 10.44 -13.38
CA LYS A 39 -2.04 10.78 -12.79
C LYS A 39 -2.97 11.41 -13.83
N LEU A 40 -2.49 12.39 -14.60
CA LEU A 40 -3.28 13.00 -15.67
C LEU A 40 -3.74 11.96 -16.71
N GLY A 41 -2.86 11.02 -17.08
CA GLY A 41 -3.21 9.92 -17.97
C GLY A 41 -4.22 8.95 -17.37
N PHE A 42 -4.02 8.57 -16.11
CA PHE A 42 -4.86 7.65 -15.34
C PHE A 42 -6.25 8.22 -15.10
N GLU A 43 -6.36 9.48 -14.67
CA GLU A 43 -7.62 10.20 -14.49
C GLU A 43 -8.42 10.26 -15.80
N LYS A 44 -7.76 10.66 -16.89
CA LYS A 44 -8.42 10.79 -18.19
C LYS A 44 -8.96 9.47 -18.72
N LYS A 45 -8.24 8.36 -18.50
CA LYS A 45 -8.52 7.06 -19.13
C LYS A 45 -9.33 6.12 -18.25
N CYS A 46 -9.01 6.05 -16.97
CA CYS A 46 -9.59 5.09 -16.04
C CYS A 46 -10.76 5.69 -15.26
N LEU A 47 -10.66 6.96 -14.87
CA LEU A 47 -11.68 7.58 -14.02
C LEU A 47 -12.85 8.09 -14.87
N ASN A 48 -12.61 8.83 -15.94
CA ASN A 48 -13.70 9.38 -16.78
C ASN A 48 -14.53 8.33 -17.56
N GLY A 49 -14.14 7.04 -17.52
CA GLY A 49 -14.73 5.96 -18.31
C GLY A 49 -15.91 5.19 -17.70
N ARG A 50 -16.36 5.51 -16.46
CA ARG A 50 -17.35 4.71 -15.70
C ARG A 50 -16.95 3.23 -15.53
N VAL A 51 -15.67 2.97 -15.39
CA VAL A 51 -15.08 1.62 -15.28
C VAL A 51 -15.04 1.19 -13.81
N ASP A 52 -15.27 -0.10 -13.52
CA ASP A 52 -14.96 -0.63 -12.19
C ASP A 52 -13.44 -0.80 -12.05
N ILE A 53 -12.78 0.14 -11.37
CA ILE A 53 -11.32 0.19 -11.27
C ILE A 53 -10.70 -0.84 -10.30
N VAL A 54 -11.50 -1.78 -9.77
CA VAL A 54 -10.96 -2.99 -9.13
C VAL A 54 -11.17 -4.26 -9.95
N ASN A 55 -11.78 -4.17 -11.14
CA ASN A 55 -11.83 -5.24 -12.12
C ASN A 55 -10.53 -5.24 -12.94
N ASP A 56 -9.72 -6.29 -12.82
CA ASP A 56 -8.42 -6.36 -13.46
C ASP A 56 -8.50 -6.36 -14.99
N VAL A 57 -9.53 -6.98 -15.57
CA VAL A 57 -9.73 -7.03 -17.02
C VAL A 57 -10.09 -5.66 -17.58
N GLU A 58 -11.08 -4.99 -17.01
CA GLU A 58 -11.52 -3.67 -17.48
C GLU A 58 -10.44 -2.62 -17.27
N LEU A 59 -9.81 -2.62 -16.09
CA LEU A 59 -8.75 -1.66 -15.78
C LEU A 59 -7.52 -1.88 -16.67
N MET A 60 -7.07 -3.12 -16.88
CA MET A 60 -5.95 -3.40 -17.78
C MET A 60 -6.26 -2.99 -19.23
N SER A 61 -7.50 -3.15 -19.69
CA SER A 61 -7.92 -2.66 -21.01
C SER A 61 -7.70 -1.14 -21.14
N GLN A 62 -8.10 -0.36 -20.15
CA GLN A 62 -7.88 1.09 -20.16
C GLN A 62 -6.39 1.45 -20.06
N LEU A 63 -5.68 0.80 -19.15
CA LEU A 63 -4.26 1.02 -18.91
C LEU A 63 -3.38 0.63 -20.10
N SER A 64 -3.80 -0.33 -20.93
CA SER A 64 -3.05 -0.77 -22.12
C SER A 64 -2.74 0.35 -23.11
N SER A 65 -3.55 1.42 -23.09
CA SER A 65 -3.34 2.60 -23.93
C SER A 65 -2.24 3.53 -23.42
N MET A 66 -1.72 3.35 -22.20
CA MET A 66 -0.64 4.15 -21.61
C MET A 66 0.72 3.61 -22.07
N LYS A 67 1.09 3.95 -23.32
CA LYS A 67 2.24 3.36 -24.02
C LYS A 67 3.59 3.66 -23.39
N ASP A 68 3.71 4.71 -22.58
CA ASP A 68 4.97 5.14 -21.99
C ASP A 68 5.37 4.33 -20.75
N TYR A 69 4.44 3.50 -20.24
CA TYR A 69 4.64 2.69 -19.05
C TYR A 69 4.66 1.19 -19.38
N ASP A 70 5.54 0.46 -18.71
CA ASP A 70 5.41 -0.97 -18.47
C ASP A 70 4.55 -1.18 -17.22
N ILE A 71 3.44 -1.89 -17.39
CA ILE A 71 2.39 -2.05 -16.38
C ILE A 71 2.28 -3.53 -16.06
N LYS A 72 2.51 -3.87 -14.79
CA LYS A 72 2.43 -5.25 -14.31
C LYS A 72 1.44 -5.35 -13.18
N LEU A 73 0.44 -6.20 -13.35
CA LEU A 73 -0.46 -6.61 -12.27
C LEU A 73 0.33 -7.44 -11.24
N LEU A 74 0.37 -6.96 -9.99
CA LEU A 74 1.03 -7.63 -8.87
C LEU A 74 0.06 -8.47 -8.05
N LYS A 75 -1.18 -7.99 -7.88
CA LYS A 75 -2.23 -8.66 -7.12
C LYS A 75 -3.58 -8.40 -7.76
N LYS A 76 -4.33 -9.47 -8.02
CA LYS A 76 -5.76 -9.42 -8.40
C LYS A 76 -6.60 -9.23 -7.15
N SER A 77 -7.65 -8.41 -7.25
CA SER A 77 -8.72 -8.42 -6.25
C SER A 77 -9.50 -9.73 -6.36
N LYS A 78 -9.68 -10.45 -5.24
CA LYS A 78 -10.44 -11.71 -5.19
C LYS A 78 -11.87 -11.54 -4.70
N GLU A 79 -12.10 -10.51 -3.89
CA GLU A 79 -13.35 -10.25 -3.18
C GLU A 79 -13.58 -8.74 -3.14
N GLU A 80 -14.80 -8.30 -2.81
CA GLU A 80 -15.14 -6.86 -2.83
C GLU A 80 -14.26 -6.00 -1.92
N CYS A 81 -13.69 -6.62 -0.88
CA CYS A 81 -12.85 -5.97 0.12
C CYS A 81 -11.35 -5.98 -0.26
N ASP A 82 -10.97 -6.71 -1.30
CA ASP A 82 -9.57 -6.93 -1.63
C ASP A 82 -9.06 -5.84 -2.58
N ALA A 83 -7.83 -5.41 -2.35
CA ALA A 83 -7.17 -4.45 -3.24
C ALA A 83 -6.66 -5.13 -4.50
N ILE A 84 -6.74 -4.39 -5.62
CA ILE A 84 -5.94 -4.67 -6.80
C ILE A 84 -4.63 -3.85 -6.71
N VAL A 85 -3.51 -4.44 -7.13
CA VAL A 85 -2.18 -3.81 -7.04
C VAL A 85 -1.44 -3.92 -8.36
N PHE A 86 -0.90 -2.80 -8.82
CA PHE A 86 -0.10 -2.70 -10.05
C PHE A 86 1.26 -2.08 -9.77
N ARG A 87 2.26 -2.54 -10.51
CA ARG A 87 3.53 -1.84 -10.72
C ARG A 87 3.46 -1.05 -12.00
N PHE A 88 3.91 0.19 -11.95
CA PHE A 88 4.15 1.03 -13.10
C PHE A 88 5.62 1.40 -13.17
N LYS A 89 6.23 1.19 -14.34
CA LYS A 89 7.60 1.58 -14.63
C LYS A 89 7.63 2.37 -15.94
N HIS A 90 8.08 3.61 -15.90
CA HIS A 90 8.24 4.39 -17.13
C HIS A 90 9.33 3.74 -18.02
N LYS A 91 9.12 3.67 -19.33
CA LYS A 91 10.03 2.94 -20.24
C LYS A 91 11.39 3.60 -20.41
N GLU A 92 11.41 4.94 -20.36
CA GLU A 92 12.61 5.74 -20.60
C GLU A 92 13.23 6.31 -19.32
N ARG A 93 12.54 6.19 -18.18
CA ARG A 93 12.95 6.78 -16.90
C ARG A 93 13.15 5.66 -15.88
N LEU A 94 13.99 5.89 -14.88
CA LEU A 94 14.28 4.87 -13.85
C LEU A 94 13.17 4.71 -12.82
N ASN A 95 12.20 5.62 -12.81
CA ASN A 95 11.19 5.66 -11.77
C ASN A 95 10.18 4.52 -11.91
N CYS A 96 9.91 3.89 -10.78
CA CYS A 96 8.98 2.79 -10.62
C CYS A 96 8.12 3.08 -9.38
N PHE A 97 6.82 2.89 -9.50
CA PHE A 97 5.89 3.08 -8.40
C PHE A 97 4.82 2.00 -8.39
N THR A 98 4.15 1.89 -7.26
CA THR A 98 3.06 0.94 -7.04
C THR A 98 1.75 1.70 -6.89
N VAL A 99 0.68 1.22 -7.52
CA VAL A 99 -0.67 1.72 -7.31
C VAL A 99 -1.51 0.62 -6.71
N LYS A 100 -2.10 0.89 -5.55
CA LYS A 100 -3.05 0.01 -4.86
C LYS A 100 -4.42 0.66 -4.88
N ILE A 101 -5.43 -0.08 -5.33
CA ILE A 101 -6.79 0.43 -5.46
C ILE A 101 -7.72 -0.43 -4.63
N HIS A 102 -8.47 0.20 -3.74
CA HIS A 102 -9.51 -0.38 -2.91
C HIS A 102 -10.86 0.17 -3.33
N ARG A 103 -11.93 -0.63 -3.17
CA ARG A 103 -13.27 -0.06 -3.03
C ARG A 103 -13.40 0.56 -1.63
N ASP A 104 -14.01 1.72 -1.52
CA ASP A 104 -14.27 2.39 -0.23
C ASP A 104 -15.55 1.85 0.40
N VAL A 105 -15.56 0.54 0.67
CA VAL A 105 -16.72 -0.17 1.26
C VAL A 105 -16.55 -0.35 2.77
N PHE A 106 -15.32 -0.20 3.29
CA PHE A 106 -15.01 -0.41 4.71
C PHE A 106 -14.13 0.70 5.28
N ASP A 107 -14.44 1.06 6.54
CA ASP A 107 -13.74 2.09 7.31
C ASP A 107 -12.23 1.90 7.40
N PHE A 108 -11.73 0.66 7.33
CA PHE A 108 -10.31 0.38 7.49
C PHE A 108 -9.43 1.08 6.45
N ALA A 109 -9.78 1.04 5.16
CA ALA A 109 -8.96 1.69 4.14
C ALA A 109 -8.97 3.22 4.36
N ARG A 110 -10.15 3.79 4.59
CA ARG A 110 -10.34 5.20 4.89
C ARG A 110 -9.53 5.65 6.10
N VAL A 111 -9.74 5.02 7.26
CA VAL A 111 -9.05 5.34 8.52
C VAL A 111 -7.52 5.31 8.35
N ASN A 112 -7.00 4.35 7.58
CA ASN A 112 -5.56 4.20 7.43
C ASN A 112 -4.90 5.25 6.54
N TYR A 113 -5.63 5.80 5.57
CA TYR A 113 -5.08 6.73 4.59
C TYR A 113 -5.54 8.18 4.79
N THR A 114 -6.59 8.43 5.59
CA THR A 114 -7.11 9.79 5.83
C THR A 114 -6.80 10.32 7.24
N SER A 115 -6.14 9.54 8.10
CA SER A 115 -5.75 10.01 9.43
C SER A 115 -4.38 10.69 9.38
N GLU A 116 -4.35 12.02 9.51
CA GLU A 116 -3.11 12.82 9.53
C GLU A 116 -2.13 12.33 10.61
N SER A 117 -2.64 12.01 11.81
CA SER A 117 -1.81 11.53 12.92
C SER A 117 -1.21 10.13 12.69
N LEU A 118 -1.85 9.31 11.86
CA LEU A 118 -1.35 8.00 11.45
C LEU A 118 -0.32 8.15 10.32
N ALA A 119 -0.62 8.97 9.32
CA ALA A 119 0.28 9.27 8.21
C ALA A 119 1.62 9.82 8.72
N ASP A 120 1.58 10.81 9.62
CA ASP A 120 2.78 11.40 10.21
C ASP A 120 3.64 10.36 10.93
N LYS A 121 3.05 9.49 11.74
CA LYS A 121 3.85 8.50 12.49
C LYS A 121 4.38 7.37 11.60
N ILE A 122 3.64 6.98 10.56
CA ILE A 122 4.09 6.00 9.55
C ILE A 122 5.31 6.53 8.80
N LEU A 123 5.35 7.83 8.47
CA LEU A 123 6.49 8.47 7.81
C LEU A 123 7.79 8.41 8.63
N HIS A 124 7.70 8.24 9.95
CA HIS A 124 8.88 8.18 10.83
C HIS A 124 9.41 6.76 11.06
N SER A 125 8.70 5.72 10.63
CA SER A 125 9.20 4.34 10.72
C SER A 125 10.01 3.98 9.48
N LYS A 126 11.18 3.37 9.66
CA LYS A 126 11.98 2.84 8.54
C LYS A 126 11.39 1.57 7.93
N TYR A 127 10.39 0.98 8.58
CA TYR A 127 9.76 -0.27 8.17
C TYR A 127 8.54 -0.06 7.28
N THR A 128 8.14 1.19 7.02
CA THR A 128 6.96 1.50 6.22
C THR A 128 7.32 1.79 4.78
N ILE A 129 6.40 1.43 3.89
CA ILE A 129 6.46 1.88 2.51
C ILE A 129 6.10 3.36 2.45
N ASN A 130 6.87 4.14 1.70
CA ASN A 130 6.61 5.55 1.51
C ASN A 130 5.33 5.75 0.66
N VAL A 131 4.36 6.47 1.21
CA VAL A 131 3.12 6.84 0.53
C VAL A 131 3.33 8.18 -0.16
N ARG A 132 3.25 8.19 -1.48
CA ARG A 132 3.43 9.41 -2.29
C ARG A 132 2.16 10.25 -2.31
N GLU A 133 1.01 9.59 -2.50
CA GLU A 133 -0.28 10.26 -2.65
C GLU A 133 -1.42 9.28 -2.38
N VAL A 134 -2.55 9.81 -1.92
CA VAL A 134 -3.83 9.09 -1.78
C VAL A 134 -4.90 9.89 -2.52
N ILE A 135 -5.69 9.22 -3.36
CA ILE A 135 -6.81 9.80 -4.09
C ILE A 135 -8.08 9.05 -3.72
N GLN A 136 -9.13 9.79 -3.40
CA GLN A 136 -10.48 9.25 -3.30
C GLN A 136 -11.22 9.51 -4.62
N TYR A 137 -11.90 8.49 -5.13
CA TYR A 137 -12.57 8.56 -6.41
C TYR A 137 -13.95 7.92 -6.38
N GLY A 138 -14.97 8.63 -6.87
CA GLY A 138 -16.34 8.14 -6.94
C GLY A 138 -16.86 8.08 -8.38
N VAL A 139 -17.41 6.94 -8.81
CA VAL A 139 -18.10 6.80 -10.10
C VAL A 139 -19.23 5.78 -10.05
N GLY A 140 -20.37 6.11 -10.65
CA GLY A 140 -21.49 5.17 -10.77
C GLY A 140 -22.04 4.67 -9.43
N GLY A 141 -21.94 5.47 -8.36
CA GLY A 141 -22.35 5.08 -7.00
C GLY A 141 -21.36 4.19 -6.25
N LYS A 142 -20.17 3.94 -6.81
CA LYS A 142 -19.06 3.27 -6.15
C LYS A 142 -17.99 4.28 -5.77
N GLU A 143 -17.39 4.11 -4.60
CA GLU A 143 -16.26 4.90 -4.11
C GLU A 143 -15.01 4.03 -4.04
N TYR A 144 -13.86 4.65 -4.24
CA TYR A 144 -12.57 3.99 -4.33
C TYR A 144 -11.51 4.82 -3.61
N ILE A 145 -10.54 4.13 -3.00
CA ILE A 145 -9.32 4.72 -2.48
C ILE A 145 -8.15 4.19 -3.31
N ILE A 146 -7.42 5.10 -3.94
CA ILE A 146 -6.26 4.83 -4.77
C ILE A 146 -5.04 5.36 -4.04
N VAL A 147 -4.07 4.49 -3.77
CA VAL A 147 -2.85 4.81 -3.04
C VAL A 147 -1.64 4.59 -3.90
N PHE A 148 -0.78 5.59 -3.95
CA PHE A 148 0.47 5.60 -4.69
C PHE A 148 1.64 5.42 -3.74
N TYR A 149 2.45 4.40 -3.99
CA TYR A 149 3.63 4.10 -3.18
C TYR A 149 4.91 4.11 -4.00
N ASP A 150 6.04 4.28 -3.33
CA ASP A 150 7.33 3.85 -3.89
C ASP A 150 7.29 2.36 -4.24
N PHE A 151 7.93 1.97 -5.34
CA PHE A 151 8.13 0.56 -5.63
C PHE A 151 9.28 0.01 -4.78
N ILE A 152 9.05 -1.12 -4.11
CA ILE A 152 10.08 -1.80 -3.31
C ILE A 152 10.66 -2.95 -4.13
N ASP A 153 11.92 -2.83 -4.51
CA ASP A 153 12.68 -3.91 -5.14
C ASP A 153 13.02 -4.99 -4.10
N GLY A 154 12.29 -6.10 -4.14
CA GLY A 154 12.46 -7.20 -3.20
C GLY A 154 11.52 -8.37 -3.46
N LEU A 155 11.52 -9.30 -2.51
CA LEU A 155 10.59 -10.43 -2.48
C LEU A 155 9.76 -10.38 -1.20
N THR A 156 8.55 -10.93 -1.24
CA THR A 156 7.80 -11.15 0.00
C THR A 156 8.61 -12.01 0.97
N LEU A 157 8.38 -11.83 2.26
CA LEU A 157 9.19 -12.45 3.31
C LEU A 157 9.12 -13.98 3.25
N ASP A 158 7.96 -14.54 2.89
CA ASP A 158 7.80 -15.98 2.66
C ASP A 158 8.65 -16.49 1.49
N LEU A 159 8.64 -15.80 0.36
CA LEU A 159 9.46 -16.15 -0.80
C LEU A 159 10.95 -16.06 -0.48
N SER A 160 11.37 -15.02 0.25
CA SER A 160 12.76 -14.84 0.68
C SER A 160 13.24 -16.00 1.56
N ILE A 161 12.40 -16.48 2.47
CA ILE A 161 12.70 -17.64 3.32
C ILE A 161 12.66 -18.94 2.51
N ASN A 162 11.68 -19.10 1.62
CA ASN A 162 11.53 -20.30 0.79
C ASN A 162 12.69 -20.49 -0.18
N GLN A 163 13.25 -19.41 -0.71
CA GLN A 163 14.39 -19.44 -1.61
C GLN A 163 15.75 -19.46 -0.88
N GLY A 164 15.76 -19.45 0.46
CA GLY A 164 16.97 -19.47 1.26
C GLY A 164 17.76 -18.15 1.26
N LEU A 165 17.17 -17.06 0.76
CA LEU A 165 17.77 -15.72 0.78
C LEU A 165 17.76 -15.09 2.18
N LEU A 166 16.84 -15.53 3.03
CA LEU A 166 16.72 -15.09 4.41
C LEU A 166 16.45 -16.28 5.33
N THR A 167 17.20 -16.42 6.42
CA THR A 167 16.93 -17.46 7.41
C THR A 167 15.68 -17.13 8.22
N LYS A 168 15.02 -18.16 8.76
CA LYS A 168 13.84 -17.97 9.62
C LYS A 168 14.17 -17.16 10.87
N ASP A 169 15.33 -17.42 11.46
CA ASP A 169 15.78 -16.71 12.67
C ASP A 169 15.99 -15.23 12.37
N ARG A 170 16.63 -14.90 11.24
CA ARG A 170 16.81 -13.50 10.84
C ARG A 170 15.49 -12.82 10.51
N ALA A 171 14.57 -13.52 9.85
CA ALA A 171 13.23 -13.00 9.59
C ALA A 171 12.46 -12.71 10.90
N ALA A 172 12.58 -13.59 11.91
CA ALA A 172 11.96 -13.39 13.21
C ALA A 172 12.56 -12.20 13.96
N GLU A 173 13.89 -12.00 13.87
CA GLU A 173 14.56 -10.81 14.41
C GLU A 173 14.07 -9.53 13.74
N LEU A 174 14.02 -9.48 12.42
CA LEU A 174 13.56 -8.31 11.68
C LEU A 174 12.10 -7.95 12.01
N LEU A 175 11.22 -8.96 12.10
CA LEU A 175 9.83 -8.76 12.51
C LEU A 175 9.72 -8.28 13.96
N ALA A 176 10.60 -8.77 14.85
CA ALA A 176 10.63 -8.32 16.24
C ALA A 176 11.11 -6.87 16.37
N GLU A 177 12.16 -6.49 15.65
CA GLU A 177 12.64 -5.12 15.55
C GLU A 177 11.53 -4.19 15.02
N LEU A 178 10.82 -4.61 13.96
CA LEU A 178 9.67 -3.89 13.42
C LEU A 178 8.59 -3.72 14.49
N CYS A 179 8.16 -4.80 15.16
CA CYS A 179 7.11 -4.72 16.17
C CYS A 179 7.50 -3.82 17.34
N PHE A 180 8.77 -3.82 17.72
CA PHE A 180 9.30 -2.97 18.77
C PHE A 180 9.31 -1.49 18.35
N ASP A 181 9.77 -1.17 17.13
CA ASP A 181 9.76 0.19 16.56
C ASP A 181 8.35 0.77 16.56
N PHE A 182 7.38 0.03 16.03
CA PHE A 182 5.99 0.47 16.03
C PHE A 182 5.39 0.60 17.43
N TRP A 183 5.77 -0.27 18.37
CA TRP A 183 5.35 -0.14 19.76
C TRP A 183 5.87 1.16 20.38
N GLN A 184 7.11 1.56 20.09
CA GLN A 184 7.66 2.85 20.54
C GLN A 184 6.90 4.05 19.95
N LEU A 185 6.32 3.90 18.76
CA LEU A 185 5.44 4.89 18.12
C LEU A 185 3.98 4.84 18.62
N ASN A 186 3.69 4.03 19.65
CA ASN A 186 2.36 3.76 20.19
C ASN A 186 1.40 3.08 19.19
N PHE A 187 1.94 2.22 18.32
CA PHE A 187 1.16 1.31 17.49
C PHE A 187 1.20 -0.11 18.01
N ASN A 188 0.10 -0.83 17.80
CA ASN A 188 0.13 -2.28 17.87
C ASN A 188 -0.01 -2.84 16.47
N ILE A 189 0.92 -3.72 16.13
CA ILE A 189 0.89 -4.47 14.89
C ILE A 189 0.33 -5.85 15.14
N THR A 190 -0.58 -6.26 14.27
CA THR A 190 -1.03 -7.64 14.22
C THR A 190 -0.39 -8.32 13.01
N LEU A 191 0.55 -9.23 13.26
CA LEU A 191 1.13 -10.08 12.22
C LEU A 191 0.08 -11.10 11.78
N THR A 192 -0.42 -11.00 10.54
CA THR A 192 -1.52 -11.83 10.05
C THR A 192 -1.13 -12.63 8.81
N ASP A 193 -0.49 -12.01 7.82
CA ASP A 193 0.07 -12.68 6.65
C ASP A 193 1.55 -12.29 6.49
N ILE A 194 2.40 -13.29 6.28
CA ILE A 194 3.83 -13.11 6.09
C ILE A 194 4.13 -12.44 4.73
N LYS A 195 3.17 -12.49 3.79
CA LYS A 195 3.25 -11.86 2.48
C LYS A 195 3.08 -10.34 2.51
N ASP A 196 2.60 -9.79 3.62
CA ASP A 196 2.45 -8.34 3.82
C ASP A 196 3.79 -7.64 4.11
N PHE A 197 4.88 -8.39 4.14
CA PHE A 197 6.23 -7.90 4.36
C PHE A 197 7.10 -8.20 3.15
N ILE A 198 7.82 -7.20 2.67
CA ILE A 198 8.83 -7.34 1.62
C ILE A 198 10.22 -7.23 2.25
N TRP A 199 11.06 -8.22 1.95
CA TRP A 199 12.50 -8.12 2.16
C TRP A 199 13.13 -7.52 0.90
N SER A 200 13.57 -6.28 1.00
CA SER A 200 14.18 -5.55 -0.10
C SER A 200 15.62 -5.97 -0.33
N TYR A 201 16.11 -5.85 -1.56
CA TYR A 201 17.48 -6.23 -1.90
C TYR A 201 18.56 -5.36 -1.24
N ASN A 202 18.19 -4.19 -0.72
CA ASN A 202 19.08 -3.37 0.12
C ASN A 202 19.13 -3.81 1.59
N GLY A 203 18.48 -4.92 1.95
CA GLY A 203 18.51 -5.49 3.28
C GLY A 203 17.55 -4.85 4.29
N SER A 204 16.45 -4.25 3.82
CA SER A 204 15.41 -3.67 4.68
C SER A 204 14.15 -4.53 4.68
N LEU A 205 13.45 -4.56 5.81
CA LEU A 205 12.12 -5.15 5.89
C LEU A 205 11.07 -4.04 5.78
N ILE A 206 10.14 -4.17 4.86
CA ILE A 206 9.11 -3.17 4.59
C ILE A 206 7.72 -3.79 4.72
N ILE A 207 6.84 -3.20 5.54
CA ILE A 207 5.41 -3.52 5.58
C ILE A 207 4.69 -2.82 4.43
N THR A 208 3.90 -3.58 3.67
CA THR A 208 3.19 -3.08 2.48
C THR A 208 1.68 -2.92 2.67
N ASP A 209 1.12 -3.50 3.74
CA ASP A 209 -0.30 -3.35 4.07
C ASP A 209 -0.49 -2.63 5.41
N LEU A 210 -0.71 -1.32 5.34
CA LEU A 210 -0.92 -0.47 6.52
C LEU A 210 -2.24 -0.77 7.23
N ALA A 211 -3.14 -1.54 6.62
CA ALA A 211 -4.36 -2.03 7.26
C ALA A 211 -4.10 -2.89 8.52
N LYS A 212 -2.86 -3.35 8.72
CA LYS A 212 -2.43 -4.13 9.88
C LYS A 212 -2.00 -3.30 11.08
N LEU A 213 -1.95 -1.98 10.93
CA LEU A 213 -1.64 -1.04 12.00
C LEU A 213 -2.93 -0.75 12.77
N VAL A 214 -3.05 -1.28 13.99
CA VAL A 214 -4.20 -1.01 14.84
C VAL A 214 -3.84 0.09 15.82
N TYR A 215 -4.52 1.24 15.68
CA TYR A 215 -4.48 2.29 16.68
C TYR A 215 -5.36 1.89 17.86
N LEU A 216 -4.73 1.48 18.96
CA LEU A 216 -5.44 1.29 20.22
C LEU A 216 -5.36 2.60 21.00
N THR A 217 -6.34 3.49 20.85
CA THR A 217 -6.67 4.41 21.96
C THR A 217 -7.06 3.54 23.15
N ASN A 218 -6.21 3.55 24.19
CA ASN A 218 -6.43 2.95 25.51
C ASN A 218 -6.16 1.44 25.69
N ILE A 219 -5.05 0.92 25.16
CA ILE A 219 -4.48 -0.31 25.77
C ILE A 219 -2.97 -0.15 25.98
N GLN A 220 -2.58 0.21 27.21
CA GLN A 220 -1.23 0.03 27.71
C GLN A 220 -1.02 -1.44 28.05
N PHE A 221 -0.10 -2.10 27.37
CA PHE A 221 0.44 -3.38 27.82
C PHE A 221 1.76 -3.15 28.57
N PRO A 222 1.98 -3.84 29.71
CA PRO A 222 3.17 -3.66 30.51
C PRO A 222 4.36 -4.27 29.76
N GLN A 223 5.29 -3.41 29.33
CA GLN A 223 6.64 -3.75 28.88
C GLN A 223 6.76 -5.02 28.00
N LYS A 224 6.51 -4.88 26.69
CA LYS A 224 6.94 -5.88 25.71
C LYS A 224 8.42 -5.66 25.41
N ASN A 225 9.29 -6.57 25.83
CA ASN A 225 10.70 -6.52 25.45
C ASN A 225 10.92 -7.20 24.08
N ILE A 226 12.07 -6.92 23.44
CA ILE A 226 12.36 -7.45 22.10
C ILE A 226 12.43 -8.98 22.03
N LEU A 227 12.76 -9.65 23.13
CA LEU A 227 12.80 -11.12 23.20
C LEU A 227 11.39 -11.72 23.05
N GLU A 228 10.39 -11.14 23.72
CA GLU A 228 9.01 -11.59 23.60
C GLU A 228 8.48 -11.40 22.15
N PHE A 229 8.83 -10.29 21.50
CA PHE A 229 8.51 -10.07 20.10
C PHE A 229 9.17 -11.10 19.17
N ARG A 230 10.42 -11.47 19.45
CA ARG A 230 11.15 -12.50 18.69
C ARG A 230 10.49 -13.87 18.82
N GLU A 231 10.09 -14.29 20.03
CA GLU A 231 9.39 -15.56 20.24
C GLU A 231 8.05 -15.60 19.49
N ARG A 232 7.25 -14.53 19.58
CA ARG A 232 5.96 -14.42 18.88
C ARG A 232 6.14 -14.45 17.36
N SER A 233 7.13 -13.72 16.83
CA SER A 233 7.46 -13.68 15.40
C SER A 233 7.93 -15.03 14.88
N SER A 234 8.73 -15.76 15.66
CA SER A 234 9.17 -17.12 15.33
C SER A 234 7.98 -18.08 15.21
N ARG A 235 7.04 -18.04 16.17
CA ARG A 235 5.81 -18.85 16.13
C ARG A 235 4.94 -18.48 14.92
N PHE A 236 4.83 -17.19 14.60
CA PHE A 236 4.08 -16.71 13.44
C PHE A 236 4.65 -17.29 12.13
N ILE A 237 5.96 -17.19 11.90
CA ILE A 237 6.63 -17.75 10.71
C ILE A 237 6.38 -19.27 10.59
N LEU A 238 6.47 -20.00 11.71
CA LEU A 238 6.26 -21.45 11.70
C LEU A 238 4.83 -21.84 11.35
N LYS A 239 3.83 -21.12 11.87
CA LYS A 239 2.40 -21.41 11.61
C LYS A 239 2.01 -21.19 10.16
N GLN A 240 2.53 -20.14 9.51
CA GLN A 240 2.18 -19.79 8.13
C GLN A 240 2.64 -20.84 7.09
N ARG A 241 3.62 -21.70 7.43
CA ARG A 241 4.06 -22.79 6.55
C ARG A 241 3.25 -24.08 6.67
N GLN A 242 2.49 -24.28 7.74
CA GLN A 242 1.68 -25.50 7.90
C GLN A 242 0.46 -25.53 6.96
N PHE A 243 0.19 -24.44 6.24
CA PHE A 243 -0.99 -24.26 5.38
C PHE A 243 -0.68 -24.11 3.88
N GLN A 244 0.54 -24.41 3.42
CA GLN A 244 0.84 -24.48 1.98
C GLN A 244 1.05 -25.95 1.57
N PRO A 245 0.16 -26.55 0.73
CA PRO A 245 0.45 -27.84 0.14
C PRO A 245 1.66 -27.71 -0.79
N LEU A 246 2.51 -28.74 -0.78
CA LEU A 246 3.66 -28.92 -1.69
C LEU A 246 3.24 -28.82 -3.16
#